data_AF-R9IU21-F1
#
_entry.id   AF-R9IU21-F1
#
_cell.length_a   1.000
_cell.length_b   1.000
_cell.length_c   1.000
_cell.angle_alpha   90.00
_cell.angle_beta   90.00
_cell.angle_gamma   90.00
#
_symmetry.space_group_name_H-M   'P 1'
#
loop_
_entity.id
_entity.type
_entity.pdbx_description
1 polymer ?
#
loop_
_entity_poly.entity_id
_entity_poly.type
_entity_poly.pdbx_seq_one_letter_code
_entity_poly.pdbx_strand_id
1 'polypeptide(L)'
;MKKLYAQIMKFGIVGVICFGIDYVIGLSVMKIIVKLGGDEVFKAASMAGSALGFTVSVVINYILSFKFVFERKDDLDRRKEFVAFIVLSVIGLGLNSLIIWFCVGPVYGNIAFLQRLLNYDLAYTGAKVIATAIVMVYNFISRKIFLEKKEEA
;
A
#
# COMPACT_ATOMS: atom_id res chain seq x y z
N MET A 1 -11.73 -11.06 20.02
CA MET A 1 -10.72 -9.99 20.26
C MET A 1 -9.28 -10.45 19.98
N LYS A 2 -8.73 -11.45 20.68
CA LYS A 2 -7.33 -11.92 20.46
C LYS A 2 -7.04 -12.37 19.01
N LYS A 3 -7.98 -13.08 18.36
CA LYS A 3 -7.87 -13.49 16.96
C LYS A 3 -7.78 -12.30 15.99
N LEU A 4 -8.56 -11.24 16.22
CA LEU A 4 -8.61 -10.05 15.35
C LEU A 4 -7.29 -9.26 15.39
N TYR A 5 -6.75 -9.03 16.59
CA TYR A 5 -5.47 -8.35 16.75
C TYR A 5 -4.33 -9.12 16.06
N ALA A 6 -4.31 -10.46 16.19
CA ALA A 6 -3.35 -11.30 15.50
C ALA A 6 -3.49 -11.20 13.97
N GLN A 7 -4.71 -11.12 13.43
CA GLN A 7 -4.93 -10.92 11.99
C GLN A 7 -4.42 -9.55 11.52
N ILE A 8 -4.72 -8.48 12.25
CA ILE A 8 -4.20 -7.13 11.93
C ILE A 8 -2.68 -7.13 11.92
N MET A 9 -2.05 -7.77 12.92
CA MET A 9 -0.58 -7.88 13.00
C MET A 9 -0.02 -8.67 11.81
N LYS A 10 -0.59 -9.83 11.49
CA LYS A 10 -0.18 -10.63 10.31
C LYS A 10 -0.36 -9.84 9.02
N PHE A 11 -1.46 -9.09 8.89
CA PHE A 11 -1.71 -8.23 7.74
C PHE A 11 -0.66 -7.11 7.63
N GLY A 12 -0.31 -6.48 8.75
CA GLY A 12 0.77 -5.50 8.82
C GLY A 12 2.11 -6.09 8.37
N ILE A 13 2.47 -7.28 8.86
CA ILE A 13 3.71 -7.99 8.47
C ILE A 13 3.70 -8.29 6.96
N VAL A 14 2.60 -8.81 6.42
CA VAL A 14 2.45 -9.04 4.98
C VAL A 14 2.60 -7.74 4.21
N GLY A 15 2.01 -6.64 4.70
CA GLY A 15 2.17 -5.31 4.12
C GLY A 15 3.63 -4.85 4.07
N VAL A 16 4.39 -5.01 5.16
CA VAL A 16 5.82 -4.66 5.22
C VAL A 16 6.64 -5.50 4.25
N ILE A 17 6.38 -6.81 4.16
CA ILE A 17 7.04 -7.70 3.20
C ILE A 17 6.76 -7.23 1.76
N CYS A 18 5.50 -6.92 1.46
CA CYS A 18 5.11 -6.46 0.13
C CYS A 18 5.73 -5.10 -0.22
N PHE A 19 5.84 -4.19 0.75
CA PHE A 19 6.54 -2.92 0.58
C PHE A 19 8.04 -3.12 0.30
N GLY A 20 8.68 -4.03 1.03
CA GLY A 20 10.08 -4.40 0.77
C GLY A 20 10.28 -4.96 -0.64
N ILE A 21 9.37 -5.82 -1.11
CA ILE A 21 9.42 -6.39 -2.45
C ILE A 21 9.21 -5.32 -3.53
N ASP A 22 8.23 -4.44 -3.36
CA ASP A 22 7.99 -3.30 -4.25
C ASP A 22 9.26 -2.46 -4.43
N TYR A 23 9.85 -2.06 -3.29
CA TYR A 23 11.07 -1.26 -3.28
C TYR A 23 12.26 -1.95 -3.96
N VAL A 24 12.50 -3.23 -3.66
CA VAL A 24 13.61 -4.00 -4.24
C VAL A 24 13.44 -4.20 -5.74
N ILE A 25 12.24 -4.61 -6.19
CA ILE A 25 11.97 -4.84 -7.62
C ILE A 25 12.04 -3.52 -8.38
N GLY A 26 11.40 -2.47 -7.85
CA GLY A 26 11.38 -1.16 -8.49
C GLY A 26 12.79 -0.58 -8.65
N LEU A 27 13.62 -0.65 -7.61
CA LEU A 27 15.03 -0.23 -7.71
C LEU A 27 15.85 -1.09 -8.67
N SER A 28 15.65 -2.41 -8.66
CA SER A 28 16.39 -3.33 -9.52
C SER A 28 16.09 -3.06 -10.99
N VAL A 29 14.81 -2.96 -11.35
CA VAL A 29 14.36 -2.63 -12.70
C VAL A 29 14.89 -1.26 -13.13
N MET A 30 14.73 -0.23 -12.29
CA MET A 30 15.23 1.11 -12.59
C MET A 30 16.73 1.10 -12.87
N LYS A 31 17.54 0.47 -12.01
CA LYS A 31 18.99 0.39 -12.17
C LYS A 31 19.41 -0.37 -13.43
N ILE A 32 18.70 -1.44 -13.78
CA ILE A 32 18.98 -2.21 -15.01
C ILE A 32 18.73 -1.34 -16.24
N ILE A 33 17.58 -0.66 -16.30
CA ILE A 33 17.22 0.18 -17.47
C ILE A 33 18.18 1.37 -17.60
N VAL A 34 18.50 2.05 -16.50
CA VAL A 34 19.45 3.19 -16.51
C VAL A 34 20.85 2.73 -16.93
N LYS A 35 21.30 1.56 -16.47
CA LYS A 35 22.60 1.01 -16.88
C LYS A 35 22.67 0.70 -18.39
N LEU A 36 21.54 0.39 -19.01
CA LEU A 36 21.45 0.05 -20.44
C LEU A 36 21.21 1.28 -21.34
N GLY A 37 20.47 2.29 -20.86
CA GLY A 37 20.03 3.44 -21.66
C GLY A 37 20.62 4.80 -21.24
N GLY A 38 21.46 4.84 -20.20
CA GLY A 38 22.04 6.08 -19.67
C GLY A 38 21.10 6.89 -18.76
N ASP A 39 21.57 8.04 -18.29
CA ASP A 39 20.82 8.87 -17.33
C ASP A 39 19.59 9.55 -17.96
N GLU A 40 19.55 9.69 -19.29
CA GLU A 40 18.44 10.30 -20.00
C GLU A 40 17.13 9.49 -19.89
N VAL A 41 17.24 8.16 -19.74
CA VAL A 41 16.08 7.28 -19.52
C VAL A 41 15.69 7.15 -18.06
N PHE A 42 16.37 7.82 -17.12
CA PHE A 42 16.11 7.70 -15.69
C PHE A 42 14.63 7.89 -15.35
N LYS A 43 13.99 8.93 -15.90
CA LYS A 43 12.58 9.20 -15.64
C LYS A 43 11.67 8.05 -16.08
N ALA A 44 11.88 7.53 -17.30
CA ALA A 44 11.11 6.40 -17.81
C ALA A 44 11.40 5.11 -17.02
N ALA A 45 12.67 4.89 -16.66
CA ALA A 45 13.11 3.76 -15.85
C ALA A 45 12.51 3.76 -14.45
N SER A 46 12.44 4.91 -13.78
CA SER A 46 11.82 5.05 -12.46
C SER A 46 10.32 4.77 -12.52
N MET A 47 9.63 5.24 -13.56
CA MET A 47 8.20 4.96 -13.75
C MET A 47 7.96 3.46 -14.01
N ALA A 48 8.74 2.85 -14.90
CA ALA A 48 8.65 1.42 -15.20
C ALA A 48 8.97 0.56 -13.98
N GLY A 49 10.03 0.91 -13.25
CA GLY A 49 10.41 0.24 -12.00
C GLY A 49 9.30 0.32 -10.96
N SER A 50 8.75 1.51 -10.72
CA SER A 50 7.63 1.69 -9.78
C SER A 50 6.40 0.90 -10.20
N ALA A 51 6.03 0.89 -11.49
CA ALA A 51 4.87 0.14 -11.97
C ALA A 51 5.06 -1.39 -11.81
N LEU A 52 6.24 -1.92 -12.17
CA LEU A 52 6.53 -3.34 -12.05
C LEU A 52 6.68 -3.79 -10.59
N GLY A 53 7.37 -3.02 -9.76
CA GLY A 53 7.48 -3.26 -8.32
C GLY A 53 6.10 -3.34 -7.68
N PHE A 54 5.24 -2.35 -7.97
CA PHE A 54 3.91 -2.28 -7.41
C PHE A 54 3.05 -3.47 -7.88
N THR A 55 3.11 -3.82 -9.16
CA THR A 55 2.33 -4.93 -9.72
C THR A 55 2.71 -6.26 -9.08
N VAL A 56 4.00 -6.57 -8.99
CA VAL A 56 4.48 -7.81 -8.37
C VAL A 56 4.13 -7.83 -6.87
N SER A 57 4.29 -6.69 -6.20
CA SER A 57 3.92 -6.53 -4.79
C SER A 57 2.43 -6.81 -4.55
N VAL A 58 1.53 -6.29 -5.38
CA VAL A 58 0.07 -6.54 -5.27
C VAL A 58 -0.25 -8.02 -5.44
N VAL A 59 0.37 -8.71 -6.40
CA VAL A 59 0.16 -10.15 -6.61
C VAL A 59 0.61 -10.96 -5.39
N ILE A 60 1.79 -10.66 -4.86
CA ILE A 60 2.30 -11.33 -3.67
C ILE A 60 1.45 -10.99 -2.45
N ASN A 61 0.99 -9.75 -2.33
CA ASN A 61 0.10 -9.33 -1.26
C ASN A 61 -1.20 -10.12 -1.29
N TYR A 62 -1.77 -10.38 -2.47
CA TYR A 62 -2.94 -11.25 -2.63
C TYR A 62 -2.65 -12.66 -2.12
N ILE A 63 -1.56 -13.28 -2.59
CA ILE A 63 -1.19 -14.65 -2.21
C ILE A 63 -0.97 -14.76 -0.69
N LEU A 64 -0.19 -13.86 -0.11
CA LEU A 64 0.12 -13.86 1.32
C LEU A 64 -1.10 -13.52 2.18
N SER A 65 -1.94 -12.59 1.74
CA SER A 65 -3.18 -12.23 2.46
C SER A 65 -4.09 -13.44 2.64
N PHE A 66 -4.32 -14.23 1.60
CA PHE A 66 -5.17 -15.43 1.69
C PHE A 66 -4.46 -16.66 2.27
N LYS A 67 -3.12 -16.68 2.25
CA LYS A 67 -2.36 -17.79 2.83
C LYS A 67 -2.17 -17.66 4.34
N PHE A 68 -2.06 -16.43 4.85
CA PHE A 68 -1.64 -16.18 6.23
C PHE A 68 -2.64 -15.35 7.06
N VAL A 69 -3.46 -14.51 6.43
CA VAL A 69 -4.29 -13.52 7.14
C VAL A 69 -5.78 -13.87 7.11
N PHE A 70 -6.32 -14.09 5.92
CA PHE A 70 -7.76 -14.27 5.69
C PHE A 70 -8.07 -15.69 5.24
N GLU A 71 -9.18 -16.22 5.75
CA GLU A 71 -9.75 -17.46 5.22
C GLU A 71 -10.55 -17.19 3.94
N ARG A 72 -10.31 -18.02 2.92
CA ARG A 72 -11.02 -17.91 1.65
C ARG A 72 -12.49 -18.28 1.80
N LYS A 73 -13.35 -17.57 1.08
CA LYS A 73 -14.73 -18.00 0.85
C LYS A 73 -14.72 -19.11 -0.19
N ASP A 74 -15.25 -20.28 0.15
CA ASP A 74 -15.36 -21.41 -0.80
C ASP A 74 -16.25 -21.08 -2.01
N ASP A 75 -17.17 -20.12 -1.85
CA ASP A 75 -18.18 -19.72 -2.85
C ASP A 75 -17.69 -18.63 -3.82
N LEU A 76 -16.52 -18.02 -3.58
CA LEU A 76 -16.03 -16.91 -4.42
C LEU A 76 -15.00 -17.40 -5.44
N ASP A 77 -15.30 -17.19 -6.71
CA ASP A 77 -14.39 -17.54 -7.80
C ASP A 77 -13.06 -16.77 -7.68
N ARG A 78 -11.94 -17.46 -7.90
CA ARG A 78 -10.57 -16.94 -7.71
C ARG A 78 -10.32 -15.66 -8.50
N ARG A 79 -10.90 -15.55 -9.70
CA ARG A 79 -10.80 -14.34 -10.52
C ARG A 79 -11.52 -13.16 -9.89
N LYS A 80 -12.71 -13.36 -9.32
CA LYS A 80 -13.48 -12.30 -8.67
C LYS A 80 -12.80 -11.82 -7.40
N GLU A 81 -12.23 -12.73 -6.59
CA GLU A 81 -11.44 -12.39 -5.42
C GLU A 81 -10.25 -11.50 -5.79
N PHE A 82 -9.50 -11.89 -6.82
CA PHE A 82 -8.32 -11.16 -7.27
C PHE A 82 -8.67 -9.78 -7.82
N VAL A 83 -9.72 -9.68 -8.64
CA VAL A 83 -10.19 -8.40 -9.18
C VAL A 83 -10.66 -7.48 -8.05
N ALA A 84 -11.47 -7.97 -7.11
CA ALA A 84 -11.90 -7.20 -5.94
C ALA A 84 -10.70 -6.73 -5.11
N PHE A 85 -9.71 -7.59 -4.92
CA PHE A 85 -8.47 -7.25 -4.21
C PHE A 85 -7.70 -6.13 -4.90
N ILE A 86 -7.55 -6.18 -6.23
CA ILE A 86 -6.89 -5.12 -7.00
C ILE A 86 -7.67 -3.82 -6.85
N VAL A 87 -8.98 -3.83 -7.07
CA VAL A 87 -9.83 -2.63 -6.97
C VAL A 87 -9.71 -1.99 -5.59
N LEU A 88 -9.81 -2.78 -4.51
CA LEU A 88 -9.62 -2.29 -3.15
C LEU A 88 -8.22 -1.71 -2.93
N SER A 89 -7.19 -2.33 -3.51
CA SER A 89 -5.81 -1.85 -3.42
C SER A 89 -5.60 -0.52 -4.15
N VAL A 90 -6.22 -0.34 -5.33
CA VAL A 90 -6.20 0.92 -6.08
C VAL A 90 -6.92 2.03 -5.32
N ILE A 91 -8.08 1.73 -4.72
CA ILE A 91 -8.80 2.69 -3.88
C ILE A 91 -7.96 3.09 -2.66
N GLY A 92 -7.32 2.12 -1.99
CA GLY A 92 -6.41 2.38 -0.88
C GLY A 92 -5.23 3.27 -1.29
N LEU A 93 -4.69 3.08 -2.49
CA LEU A 93 -3.65 3.95 -3.06
C LEU A 93 -4.16 5.38 -3.28
N GLY A 94 -5.34 5.53 -3.88
CA GLY A 94 -5.98 6.83 -4.07
C GLY A 94 -6.23 7.55 -2.74
N LEU A 95 -6.74 6.84 -1.74
CA LEU A 95 -6.89 7.35 -0.38
C LEU A 95 -5.55 7.79 0.23
N ASN A 96 -4.48 7.02 0.04
CA ASN A 96 -3.15 7.38 0.52
C ASN A 96 -2.70 8.73 -0.05
N SER A 97 -2.79 8.87 -1.38
CA SER A 97 -2.42 10.11 -2.07
C SER A 97 -3.29 11.30 -1.64
N LEU A 98 -4.61 11.09 -1.48
CA LEU A 98 -5.54 12.14 -1.04
C LEU A 98 -5.25 12.60 0.39
N ILE A 99 -4.96 11.69 1.31
CA ILE A 99 -4.63 12.04 2.71
C ILE A 99 -3.32 12.83 2.76
N ILE A 100 -2.28 12.40 2.02
CA ILE A 100 -1.02 13.14 1.94
C ILE A 100 -1.25 14.54 1.39
N TRP A 101 -2.00 14.66 0.29
CA TRP A 101 -2.33 15.95 -0.31
C TRP A 101 -3.07 16.86 0.66
N PHE A 102 -4.04 16.33 1.40
CA PHE A 102 -4.79 17.09 2.41
C PHE A 102 -3.92 17.51 3.61
N CYS A 103 -3.07 16.61 4.12
CA CYS A 103 -2.20 16.90 5.25
C CYS A 103 -1.11 17.93 4.91
N VAL A 104 -0.51 17.85 3.71
CA VAL A 104 0.58 18.74 3.29
C VAL A 104 0.06 20.05 2.67
N GLY A 105 -1.08 20.01 1.98
CA GLY A 105 -1.69 21.19 1.37
C GLY A 105 -2.45 22.03 2.40
N PRO A 106 -3.75 21.79 2.62
CA PRO A 106 -4.57 22.62 3.49
C PRO A 106 -4.16 22.57 4.97
N VAL A 107 -3.78 21.42 5.52
CA VAL A 107 -3.49 21.33 6.97
C VAL A 107 -2.15 22.02 7.31
N TYR A 108 -1.04 21.62 6.68
CA TYR A 108 0.25 22.28 6.91
C TYR A 108 0.28 23.73 6.39
N GLY A 109 -0.37 24.01 5.27
CA GLY A 109 -0.42 25.35 4.68
C GLY A 109 -1.19 26.40 5.50
N ASN A 110 -2.25 26.00 6.20
CA ASN A 110 -3.08 26.95 6.98
C ASN A 110 -2.71 27.03 8.47
N ILE A 111 -1.91 26.09 8.99
CA ILE A 111 -1.55 26.06 10.41
C ILE A 111 -0.14 26.62 10.60
N ALA A 112 -0.05 27.91 10.92
CA ALA A 112 1.22 28.61 11.19
C ALA A 112 2.04 27.96 12.34
N PHE A 113 1.37 27.30 13.29
CA PHE A 113 2.04 26.54 14.36
C PHE A 113 2.81 25.32 13.82
N LEU A 114 2.24 24.58 12.86
CA LEU A 114 2.92 23.44 12.25
C LEU A 114 4.12 23.89 11.41
N GLN A 115 4.01 25.01 10.69
CA GLN A 115 5.11 25.56 9.88
C GLN A 115 6.29 26.04 10.75
N ARG A 116 6.00 26.56 11.95
CA ARG A 116 7.06 26.92 12.91
C ARG A 116 7.71 25.72 13.59
N LEU A 117 6.96 24.64 13.80
CA LEU A 117 7.44 23.47 14.54
C LEU A 117 8.09 22.41 13.63
N LEU A 118 7.64 22.29 12.38
CA LEU A 118 8.04 21.23 11.46
C LEU A 118 8.50 21.80 10.11
N ASN A 119 9.67 21.36 9.66
CA ASN A 119 10.12 21.57 8.29
C ASN A 119 9.24 20.78 7.30
N TYR A 120 9.22 21.22 6.04
CA TYR A 120 8.41 20.61 4.98
C TYR A 120 8.64 19.10 4.83
N ASP A 121 9.90 18.64 4.93
CA ASP A 121 10.24 17.20 4.87
C ASP A 121 9.65 16.38 6.03
N LEU A 122 9.66 16.93 7.25
CA LEU A 122 9.05 16.27 8.41
C LEU A 122 7.54 16.26 8.30
N ALA A 123 6.94 17.36 7.81
CA ALA A 123 5.51 17.44 7.58
C ALA A 123 5.05 16.41 6.53
N TYR A 124 5.76 16.30 5.42
CA TYR A 124 5.50 15.30 4.38
C TYR A 124 5.69 13.87 4.91
N THR A 125 6.76 13.61 5.65
CA THR A 125 7.02 12.29 6.24
C THR A 125 5.94 11.91 7.25
N GLY A 126 5.54 12.84 8.13
CA GLY A 126 4.46 12.64 9.11
C GLY A 126 3.11 12.37 8.41
N ALA A 127 2.78 13.17 7.40
CA ALA A 127 1.59 12.96 6.57
C ALA A 127 1.59 11.57 5.91
N LYS A 128 2.74 11.14 5.38
CA LYS A 128 2.90 9.83 4.75
C LYS A 128 2.70 8.68 5.76
N VAL A 129 3.22 8.81 6.99
CA VAL A 129 3.01 7.82 8.04
C VAL A 129 1.54 7.72 8.43
N ILE A 130 0.87 8.86 8.65
CA ILE A 130 -0.55 8.91 9.00
C ILE A 130 -1.41 8.31 7.89
N ALA A 131 -1.17 8.71 6.64
CA ALA A 131 -1.89 8.21 5.47
C ALA A 131 -1.70 6.69 5.33
N THR A 132 -0.47 6.19 5.50
CA THR A 132 -0.17 4.75 5.45
C THR A 132 -0.92 3.99 6.54
N ALA A 133 -0.96 4.51 7.77
CA ALA A 133 -1.68 3.89 8.87
C ALA A 133 -3.19 3.79 8.60
N ILE A 134 -3.82 4.89 8.15
CA ILE A 134 -5.25 4.94 7.81
C ILE A 134 -5.56 3.97 6.67
N VAL A 135 -4.75 3.98 5.62
CA VAL A 135 -4.93 3.11 4.45
C VAL A 135 -4.72 1.64 4.81
N MET A 136 -3.78 1.34 5.71
CA MET A 136 -3.60 -0.03 6.22
C MET A 136 -4.87 -0.53 6.91
N VAL A 137 -5.51 0.30 7.75
CA VAL A 137 -6.77 -0.04 8.41
C VAL A 137 -7.90 -0.21 7.39
N TYR A 138 -8.03 0.70 6.42
CA TYR A 138 -8.99 0.57 5.33
C TYR A 138 -8.80 -0.72 4.53
N ASN A 139 -7.56 -1.04 4.12
CA ASN A 139 -7.23 -2.24 3.37
C ASN A 139 -7.55 -3.51 4.19
N PHE A 140 -7.29 -3.50 5.49
CA PHE A 140 -7.65 -4.62 6.36
C PHE A 140 -9.17 -4.81 6.46
N ILE A 141 -9.90 -3.73 6.79
CA ILE A 141 -11.36 -3.78 7.00
C ILE A 141 -12.07 -4.17 5.70
N SER A 142 -11.72 -3.54 4.58
CA SER A 142 -12.32 -3.85 3.28
C SER A 142 -12.10 -5.31 2.89
N ARG A 143 -10.87 -5.82 3.02
CA ARG A 143 -10.57 -7.22 2.67
C ARG A 143 -11.26 -8.20 3.62
N LYS A 144 -11.32 -7.87 4.91
CA LYS A 144 -12.08 -8.65 5.90
C LYS A 144 -13.57 -8.72 5.54
N ILE A 145 -14.20 -7.60 5.18
CA ILE A 145 -15.64 -7.58 4.87
C ILE A 145 -15.96 -8.26 3.53
N PHE A 146 -15.21 -7.92 2.48
CA PHE A 146 -15.51 -8.36 1.12
C PHE A 146 -14.98 -9.77 0.82
N LEU A 147 -13.79 -10.11 1.32
CA LEU A 147 -13.05 -11.31 0.90
C LEU A 147 -13.00 -12.43 1.95
N GLU A 148 -13.03 -12.11 3.24
CA GLU A 148 -12.99 -13.14 4.30
C GLU A 148 -14.37 -13.76 4.52
N LYS A 149 -14.43 -15.09 4.65
CA LYS A 149 -15.65 -15.81 5.00
C LYS A 149 -16.19 -15.24 6.31
N LYS A 150 -17.47 -14.89 6.37
CA LYS A 150 -18.10 -14.53 7.64
C LYS A 150 -18.03 -15.81 8.49
N GLU A 151 -17.23 -15.81 9.56
CA GLU A 151 -17.47 -16.71 10.69
C GLU A 151 -18.92 -16.38 11.10
N GLU A 152 -19.85 -17.30 10.82
CA GLU A 152 -21.15 -17.28 11.51
C GLU A 152 -20.83 -17.33 12.99
N ALA A 153 -21.25 -16.28 13.71
CA ALA A 153 -20.92 -16.05 15.11
C ALA A 153 -21.55 -17.11 16.02
#